data_AF-A0A919YYS1-F1
#
_entry.id   AF-A0A919YYS1-F1
#
_cell.length_a   1.000
_cell.length_b   1.000
_cell.length_c   1.000
_cell.angle_alpha   90.00
_cell.angle_beta   90.00
_cell.angle_gamma   90.00
#
_symmetry.space_group_name_H-M   'P 1'
#
loop_
_entity.id
_entity.type
_entity.pdbx_description
1 polymer ?
#
loop_
_entity_poly.entity_id
_entity_poly.type
_entity_poly.pdbx_seq_one_letter_code
_entity_poly.pdbx_strand_id
1 'polypeptide(L)'
;MKQRVTIEQLNQLSAVQKGKVQHQWKPDNGDRVLYRSREGVITGIDSLQSGGTFFVETIDKKWRALLVEKKECLPLLSIGQMVELMAALREDGGVSLNALFPSMGEWTADELSDRLFEAIRSHL
;
A
#
# COMPACT_ATOMS: atom_id res chain seq x y z
N MET A 1 9.65 -13.23 -4.63
CA MET A 1 9.26 -11.80 -4.52
C MET A 1 8.03 -11.73 -3.63
N LYS A 2 7.84 -10.66 -2.82
CA LYS A 2 6.61 -10.50 -2.03
C LYS A 2 5.46 -10.13 -2.98
N GLN A 3 4.32 -10.80 -2.86
CA GLN A 3 3.11 -10.43 -3.61
C GLN A 3 2.54 -9.10 -3.12
N ARG A 4 2.03 -8.28 -4.03
CA ARG A 4 1.59 -6.90 -3.80
C ARG A 4 0.32 -6.59 -4.55
N VAL A 5 -0.39 -5.56 -4.11
CA VAL A 5 -1.45 -4.96 -4.92
C VAL A 5 -0.87 -4.50 -6.26
N THR A 6 -1.61 -4.78 -7.32
CA THR A 6 -1.27 -4.39 -8.68
C THR A 6 -1.69 -2.93 -8.94
N ILE A 7 -1.13 -2.33 -9.99
CA ILE A 7 -1.53 -0.98 -10.42
C ILE A 7 -3.00 -0.99 -10.86
N GLU A 8 -3.42 -2.06 -11.53
CA GLU A 8 -4.79 -2.31 -11.95
C GLU A 8 -5.75 -2.32 -10.75
N GLN A 9 -5.40 -3.04 -9.68
CA GLN A 9 -6.15 -3.04 -8.43
C GLN A 9 -6.20 -1.64 -7.80
N LEU A 10 -5.07 -0.95 -7.66
CA LEU A 10 -5.07 0.43 -7.14
C LEU A 10 -5.98 1.37 -7.95
N ASN A 11 -6.10 1.16 -9.26
CA ASN A 11 -6.96 1.96 -10.13
C ASN A 11 -8.45 1.69 -9.95
N GLN A 12 -8.83 0.56 -9.34
CA GLN A 12 -10.21 0.27 -8.97
C GLN A 12 -10.67 1.05 -7.74
N LEU A 13 -9.75 1.64 -6.96
CA LEU A 13 -10.07 2.49 -5.82
C LEU A 13 -10.55 3.88 -6.29
N SER A 14 -11.63 4.37 -5.67
CA SER A 14 -12.08 5.75 -5.83
C SER A 14 -11.05 6.76 -5.27
N ALA A 15 -11.18 8.03 -5.65
CA ALA A 15 -10.30 9.09 -5.14
C ALA A 15 -10.33 9.21 -3.60
N VAL A 16 -11.51 9.05 -3.00
CA VAL A 16 -11.68 9.06 -1.54
C VAL A 16 -10.97 7.88 -0.89
N GLN A 17 -11.12 6.67 -1.45
CA GLN A 17 -10.46 5.45 -0.97
C GLN A 17 -8.94 5.55 -1.07
N LYS A 18 -8.43 6.05 -2.19
CA LYS A 18 -7.00 6.34 -2.39
C LYS A 18 -6.48 7.28 -1.31
N GLY A 19 -7.21 8.35 -1.01
CA GLY A 19 -6.86 9.28 0.07
C GLY A 19 -6.79 8.62 1.44
N LYS A 20 -7.70 7.69 1.76
CA LYS A 20 -7.66 6.94 3.02
C LYS A 20 -6.47 5.98 3.08
N VAL A 21 -6.18 5.22 2.01
CA VAL A 21 -4.98 4.37 1.92
C VAL A 21 -3.74 5.22 2.18
N GLN A 22 -3.61 6.35 1.50
CA GLN A 22 -2.48 7.26 1.66
C GLN A 22 -2.39 7.78 3.09
N HIS A 23 -3.49 8.17 3.72
CA HIS A 23 -3.47 8.71 5.07
C HIS A 23 -2.93 7.69 6.07
N GLN A 24 -3.42 6.45 6.01
CA GLN A 24 -3.14 5.40 6.98
C GLN A 24 -1.85 4.62 6.70
N TRP A 25 -1.42 4.54 5.44
CA TRP A 25 -0.13 3.95 5.09
C TRP A 25 1.00 4.72 5.77
N LYS A 26 1.94 4.00 6.38
CA LYS A 26 3.16 4.54 6.98
C LYS A 26 4.32 4.19 6.04
N PRO A 27 4.88 5.15 5.29
CA PRO A 27 5.95 4.87 4.33
C PRO A 27 7.20 4.34 5.03
N ASP A 28 7.81 3.31 4.46
CA ASP A 28 9.11 2.77 4.88
C ASP A 28 10.08 2.65 3.68
N ASN A 29 11.39 2.59 3.97
CA ASN A 29 12.41 2.34 2.97
C ASN A 29 12.19 0.96 2.31
N GLY A 30 12.29 0.93 0.99
CA GLY A 30 12.03 -0.27 0.19
C GLY A 30 10.55 -0.47 -0.19
N ASP A 31 9.65 0.40 0.27
CA ASP A 31 8.26 0.38 -0.18
C ASP A 31 8.17 0.69 -1.66
N ARG A 32 7.34 -0.10 -2.37
CA ARG A 32 6.99 0.17 -3.75
C ARG A 32 5.82 1.13 -3.79
N VAL A 33 5.88 2.12 -4.67
CA VAL A 33 4.86 3.15 -4.82
C VAL A 33 4.56 3.40 -6.29
N LEU A 34 3.33 3.83 -6.56
CA LEU A 34 2.93 4.41 -7.83
C LEU A 34 2.99 5.94 -7.70
N TYR A 35 3.87 6.57 -8.46
CA TYR A 35 4.04 8.02 -8.56
C TYR A 35 3.89 8.46 -10.01
N ARG A 36 2.92 9.34 -10.30
CA ARG A 36 2.63 9.85 -11.66
C ARG A 36 2.59 8.73 -12.73
N SER A 37 1.85 7.66 -12.41
CA SER A 37 1.70 6.47 -13.27
C SER A 37 2.98 5.67 -13.51
N ARG A 38 4.03 5.89 -12.70
CA ARG A 38 5.27 5.12 -12.73
C ARG A 38 5.48 4.42 -11.42
N GLU A 39 5.96 3.19 -11.52
CA GLU A 39 6.37 2.44 -10.35
C GLU A 39 7.76 2.89 -9.88
N GLY A 40 7.90 3.07 -8.58
CA GLY A 40 9.15 3.41 -7.93
C GLY A 40 9.30 2.74 -6.58
N VAL A 41 10.47 2.93 -5.99
CA VAL A 41 10.84 2.41 -4.67
C VAL A 41 11.30 3.57 -3.80
N ILE A 42 10.85 3.60 -2.54
CA ILE A 42 11.36 4.54 -1.55
C ILE A 42 12.79 4.15 -1.18
N THR A 43 13.75 5.06 -1.40
CA THR A 43 15.18 4.83 -1.11
C THR A 43 15.67 5.63 0.09
N GLY A 44 14.85 6.54 0.63
CA GLY A 44 15.16 7.33 1.81
C GLY A 44 13.94 8.11 2.28
N ILE A 45 13.78 8.26 3.59
CA ILE A 45 12.73 9.08 4.19
C ILE A 45 13.38 10.38 4.67
N ASP A 46 12.77 11.52 4.33
CA ASP A 46 13.23 12.80 4.87
C ASP A 46 12.82 12.91 6.34
N SER A 47 13.82 12.77 7.22
CA SER A 47 13.64 12.85 8.67
C SER A 47 13.18 14.23 9.15
N LEU A 48 13.36 15.28 8.35
CA LEU A 48 12.96 16.64 8.71
C LEU A 48 11.45 16.87 8.59
N GLN A 49 10.73 16.03 7.83
CA GLN A 49 9.30 16.17 7.57
C GLN A 49 8.44 15.00 8.09
N SER A 50 8.93 14.27 9.10
CA SER A 50 8.17 13.24 9.83
C SER A 50 7.35 12.29 8.93
N GLY A 51 7.96 11.77 7.86
CA GLY A 51 7.33 10.81 6.95
C GLY A 51 6.36 11.39 5.91
N GLY A 52 6.30 12.72 5.77
CA GLY A 52 5.51 13.42 4.75
C GLY A 52 6.17 13.48 3.38
N THR A 53 7.49 13.34 3.32
CA THR A 53 8.30 13.48 2.11
C THR A 53 9.41 12.43 2.08
N PHE A 54 9.67 11.85 0.92
CA PHE A 54 10.64 10.76 0.76
C PHE A 54 11.26 10.75 -0.64
N PHE A 55 12.39 10.06 -0.77
CA PHE A 55 13.12 9.88 -2.02
C PHE A 55 12.59 8.64 -2.76
N VAL A 56 12.19 8.82 -4.01
CA VAL A 56 11.76 7.72 -4.88
C VAL A 56 12.71 7.56 -6.06
N GLU A 57 13.15 6.31 -6.29
CA GLU A 57 13.81 5.89 -7.52
C GLU A 57 12.82 5.11 -8.39
N THR A 58 12.61 5.54 -9.63
CA THR A 58 11.70 4.84 -10.55
C THR A 58 12.36 3.55 -11.05
N ILE A 59 11.58 2.48 -11.22
CA ILE A 59 12.11 1.17 -11.63
C ILE A 59 12.71 1.20 -13.03
N ASP A 60 12.16 2.04 -13.91
CA ASP A 60 12.71 2.29 -15.25
C ASP A 60 14.06 3.03 -15.23
N LYS A 61 14.56 3.40 -14.04
CA LYS A 61 15.79 4.18 -13.78
C LYS A 61 15.85 5.52 -14.52
N LYS A 62 14.74 5.99 -15.08
CA LYS A 62 14.68 7.27 -15.79
C LYS A 62 14.73 8.45 -14.83
N TRP A 63 14.32 8.25 -13.58
CA TRP A 63 14.31 9.26 -12.53
C TRP A 63 14.97 8.69 -11.29
N ARG A 64 16.06 9.31 -10.85
CA ARG A 64 16.77 8.90 -9.63
C ARG A 64 16.58 9.97 -8.57
N ALA A 65 16.13 9.53 -7.40
CA ALA A 65 16.01 10.32 -6.16
C ALA A 65 15.16 11.59 -6.29
N LEU A 66 13.89 11.43 -6.68
CA LEU A 66 12.92 12.53 -6.56
C LEU A 66 12.48 12.65 -5.12
N LEU A 67 12.62 13.85 -4.56
CA LEU A 67 11.95 14.23 -3.32
C LEU A 67 10.46 14.39 -3.64
N VAL A 68 9.62 13.49 -3.13
CA VAL A 68 8.17 13.47 -3.41
C VAL A 68 7.38 13.53 -2.13
N GLU A 69 6.22 14.17 -2.19
CA GLU A 69 5.30 14.21 -1.08
C GLU A 69 4.44 12.93 -1.04
N LYS A 70 4.10 12.49 0.18
CA LYS A 70 3.24 11.32 0.43
C LYS A 70 1.93 11.37 -0.36
N LYS A 71 1.32 12.55 -0.46
CA LYS A 71 0.03 12.75 -1.17
C LYS A 71 0.11 12.49 -2.67
N GLU A 72 1.31 12.56 -3.26
CA GLU A 72 1.53 12.29 -4.69
C GLU A 72 1.73 10.80 -5.00
N CYS A 73 1.83 9.95 -3.98
CA CYS A 73 2.18 8.54 -4.12
C CYS A 73 1.05 7.62 -3.63
N LEU A 74 0.82 6.51 -4.34
CA LEU A 74 -0.02 5.40 -3.84
C LEU A 74 0.85 4.19 -3.52
N PRO A 75 0.72 3.57 -2.34
CA PRO A 75 1.55 2.42 -1.98
C PRO A 75 1.12 1.15 -2.71
N LEU A 76 2.10 0.43 -3.25
CA LEU A 76 1.95 -0.94 -3.75
C LEU A 76 2.19 -1.93 -2.60
N LEU A 77 1.23 -1.92 -1.68
CA LEU A 77 1.22 -2.68 -0.43
C LEU A 77 1.47 -4.17 -0.69
N SER A 78 2.42 -4.76 0.05
CA SER A 78 2.54 -6.23 0.15
C SER A 78 1.43 -6.82 1.01
N ILE A 79 1.27 -8.15 0.95
CA ILE A 79 0.39 -8.90 1.84
C ILE A 79 0.53 -8.46 3.31
N GLY A 80 1.76 -8.41 3.84
CA GLY A 80 1.98 -8.00 5.24
C GLY A 80 1.48 -6.57 5.52
N GLN A 81 1.78 -5.64 4.61
CA GLN A 81 1.35 -4.24 4.74
C GLN A 81 -0.16 -4.07 4.58
N MET A 82 -0.81 -4.89 3.75
CA MET A 82 -2.26 -4.93 3.64
C MET A 82 -2.90 -5.39 4.96
N VAL A 83 -2.34 -6.42 5.59
CA VAL A 83 -2.77 -6.90 6.91
C VAL A 83 -2.60 -5.82 7.98
N GLU A 84 -1.44 -5.16 8.03
CA GLU A 84 -1.19 -4.05 8.96
C GLU A 84 -2.15 -2.87 8.72
N LEU A 85 -2.39 -2.49 7.47
CA LEU A 85 -3.32 -1.44 7.11
C LEU A 85 -4.75 -1.78 7.55
N MET A 86 -5.20 -3.01 7.31
CA MET A 86 -6.51 -3.46 7.77
C MET A 86 -6.61 -3.51 9.30
N ALA A 87 -5.54 -3.87 10.01
CA ALA A 87 -5.51 -3.81 11.47
C ALA A 87 -5.66 -2.36 11.95
N ALA A 88 -4.92 -1.42 11.35
CA ALA A 88 -5.03 0.01 11.66
C ALA A 88 -6.42 0.58 11.33
N LEU A 89 -7.07 0.10 10.26
CA LEU A 89 -8.46 0.42 9.93
C LEU A 89 -9.47 -0.07 10.97
N ARG A 90 -9.10 -1.08 11.78
CA ARG A 90 -9.99 -1.83 12.67
C ARG A 90 -9.78 -1.55 14.14
N GLU A 91 -8.76 -0.78 14.53
CA GLU A 91 -8.61 -0.32 15.92
C GLU A 91 -9.79 0.57 16.38
N ASP A 92 -10.71 0.97 15.48
CA ASP A 92 -12.02 1.56 15.79
C ASP A 92 -13.19 0.56 15.97
N GLY A 93 -12.98 -0.76 15.77
CA GLY A 93 -14.07 -1.75 15.90
C GLY A 93 -13.77 -3.19 15.44
N GLY A 94 -13.14 -3.99 16.31
CA GLY A 94 -13.57 -5.35 16.69
C GLY A 94 -13.68 -6.52 15.70
N VAL A 95 -13.31 -6.41 14.41
CA VAL A 95 -13.40 -7.57 13.50
C VAL A 95 -12.05 -8.28 13.36
N SER A 96 -11.96 -9.54 13.78
CA SER A 96 -10.75 -10.38 13.65
C SER A 96 -10.43 -10.68 12.18
N LEU A 97 -9.15 -10.81 11.80
CA LEU A 97 -8.73 -11.30 10.48
C LEU A 97 -9.37 -12.66 10.15
N ASN A 98 -9.61 -13.50 11.16
CA ASN A 98 -10.29 -14.78 11.01
C ASN A 98 -11.76 -14.63 10.59
N ALA A 99 -12.41 -13.48 10.87
CA ALA A 99 -13.77 -13.22 10.43
C ALA A 99 -13.81 -12.73 8.96
N LEU A 100 -12.73 -12.14 8.45
CA LEU A 100 -12.56 -11.85 7.02
C LEU A 100 -12.21 -13.10 6.22
N PHE A 101 -11.45 -14.00 6.85
CA PHE A 101 -10.90 -15.19 6.22
C PHE A 101 -11.25 -16.44 7.04
N PRO A 102 -12.53 -16.87 7.03
CA PRO A 102 -13.02 -17.98 7.88
C PRO A 102 -12.38 -19.34 7.58
N SER A 103 -11.69 -19.48 6.45
CA SER A 103 -10.83 -20.62 6.16
C SER A 103 -9.61 -20.15 5.36
N MET A 104 -8.50 -19.90 6.05
CA MET A 104 -7.19 -19.79 5.40
C MET A 104 -6.76 -21.18 4.92
N GLY A 105 -7.45 -21.71 3.89
CA GLY A 105 -6.98 -22.89 3.17
C GLY A 105 -5.64 -22.61 2.48
N GLU A 106 -5.14 -23.56 1.69
CA GLU A 106 -3.94 -23.40 0.86
C GLU A 106 -4.19 -22.40 -0.28
N TRP A 107 -4.36 -21.12 0.05
CA TRP A 107 -4.43 -20.06 -0.93
C TRP A 107 -3.03 -19.79 -1.48
N THR A 108 -2.97 -19.59 -2.79
CA THR A 108 -1.79 -19.02 -3.41
C THR A 108 -1.59 -17.59 -2.92
N ALA A 109 -0.35 -17.08 -3.04
CA ALA A 109 -0.05 -15.70 -2.66
C ALA A 109 -0.89 -14.69 -3.47
N ASP A 110 -1.22 -15.01 -4.73
CA ASP A 110 -2.06 -14.18 -5.60
C ASP A 110 -3.51 -14.13 -5.09
N GLU A 111 -4.11 -15.28 -4.79
CA GLU A 111 -5.47 -15.34 -4.24
C GLU A 111 -5.56 -14.60 -2.90
N LEU A 112 -4.56 -14.76 -2.03
CA LEU A 112 -4.51 -14.03 -0.77
C LEU A 112 -4.41 -12.51 -1.01
N SER A 113 -3.58 -12.08 -1.96
CA SER A 113 -3.44 -10.67 -2.33
C SER A 113 -4.76 -10.08 -2.83
N ASP A 114 -5.46 -10.79 -3.72
CA ASP A 114 -6.74 -10.35 -4.26
C ASP A 114 -7.80 -10.23 -3.18
N ARG A 115 -7.87 -11.21 -2.27
CA ARG A 115 -8.83 -11.21 -1.15
C ARG A 115 -8.55 -10.09 -0.15
N LEU A 116 -7.28 -9.84 0.17
CA LEU A 116 -6.87 -8.72 1.03
C LEU A 116 -7.18 -7.38 0.38
N PHE A 117 -6.93 -7.25 -0.92
CA PHE A 117 -7.28 -6.05 -1.67
C PHE A 117 -8.79 -5.79 -1.63
N GLU A 118 -9.62 -6.81 -1.86
CA GLU A 118 -11.08 -6.69 -1.77
C GLU A 118 -11.56 -6.30 -0.37
N ALA A 119 -10.92 -6.82 0.68
CA ALA A 119 -11.19 -6.41 2.06
C ALA A 119 -10.85 -4.93 2.28
N ILE A 120 -9.69 -4.46 1.83
CA ILE A 120 -9.32 -3.03 1.89
C ILE A 120 -10.32 -2.18 1.10
N ARG A 121 -10.65 -2.57 -0.13
CA ARG A 121 -11.57 -1.86 -1.02
C ARG A 121 -12.97 -1.73 -0.44
N SER A 122 -13.44 -2.70 0.35
CA SER A 122 -14.77 -2.67 0.96
C SER A 122 -14.84 -1.84 2.26
N HIS A 123 -13.71 -1.63 2.95
CA HIS A 123 -13.65 -0.89 4.22
C HIS A 123 -13.21 0.58 4.06
N LEU A 124 -12.69 0.94 2.89
CA LEU A 124 -12.31 2.31 2.53
C LEU A 124 -13.42 3.01 1.75
#